data_AF-A0A9W8GNY2-F1
#
_entry.id   AF-A0A9W8GNY2-F1
#
_cell.length_a   1.000
_cell.length_b   1.000
_cell.length_c   1.000
_cell.angle_alpha   90.00
_cell.angle_beta   90.00
_cell.angle_gamma   90.00
#
_symmetry.space_group_name_H-M   'P 1'
#
loop_
_entity.id
_entity.type
_entity.pdbx_description
1 polymer ?
#
loop_
_entity_poly.entity_id
_entity_poly.type
_entity_poly.pdbx_seq_one_letter_code
_entity_poly.pdbx_strand_id
1 'polypeptide(L)'
;MEVDRGIVGVLLAMSGVYYLVVAHRHQRFAHYPSVYFMWFALVYMLCTLLHPPVLATELSDNVRRRAIYLAISILQGLSMMLVSSCLLNQGRGKPWAVFGRICLGGLSGTALSFYLMAMTGNGGLVQHAGGRAGVAVACAAATTIVLLYLPGRMFSACSAILGSYVLVLGIDCFARTGYMNHMAVFTRCRLDVEYHAERSAMLLQAVALVLAILGGFFQRLCALLRFRNVLAAAR
;
A
#
# COMPACT_ATOMS: atom_id res chain seq x y z
N MET A 1 -7.20 -4.94 -22.97
CA MET A 1 -6.71 -5.02 -21.58
C MET A 1 -5.24 -4.66 -21.40
N GLU A 2 -4.43 -4.46 -22.46
CA GLU A 2 -3.05 -3.98 -22.28
C GLU A 2 -2.96 -2.47 -21.99
N VAL A 3 -3.81 -1.66 -22.64
CA VAL A 3 -3.88 -0.20 -22.44
C VAL A 3 -4.30 0.16 -21.01
N ASP A 4 -5.20 -0.65 -20.42
CA ASP A 4 -5.74 -0.40 -19.07
C ASP A 4 -4.68 -0.54 -17.97
N ARG A 5 -3.68 -1.43 -18.15
CA ARG A 5 -2.63 -1.66 -17.16
C ARG A 5 -1.58 -0.56 -17.14
N GLY A 6 -1.27 0.03 -18.30
CA GLY A 6 -0.34 1.15 -18.40
C GLY A 6 -0.84 2.36 -17.61
N ILE A 7 -2.11 2.71 -17.77
CA ILE A 7 -2.75 3.82 -17.04
C ILE A 7 -2.74 3.56 -15.54
N VAL A 8 -3.15 2.35 -15.11
CA VAL A 8 -3.14 1.96 -13.70
C VAL A 8 -1.73 2.01 -13.11
N GLY A 9 -0.73 1.53 -13.85
CA GLY A 9 0.67 1.58 -13.43
C GLY A 9 1.19 2.99 -13.24
N VAL A 10 0.87 3.91 -14.16
CA VAL A 10 1.22 5.34 -14.03
C VAL A 10 0.52 5.97 -12.83
N LEU A 11 -0.78 5.73 -12.64
CA LEU A 11 -1.53 6.27 -11.49
C LEU A 11 -0.97 5.76 -10.16
N LEU A 12 -0.63 4.47 -10.07
CA LEU A 12 0.03 3.89 -8.91
C LEU A 12 1.41 4.51 -8.69
N ALA A 13 2.23 4.62 -9.73
CA ALA A 13 3.56 5.23 -9.63
C ALA A 13 3.47 6.67 -9.11
N MET A 14 2.57 7.48 -9.67
CA MET A 14 2.33 8.86 -9.23
C MET A 14 1.87 8.92 -7.76
N SER A 15 0.97 8.01 -7.35
CA SER A 15 0.54 7.94 -5.94
C SER A 15 1.68 7.50 -5.01
N GLY A 16 2.58 6.62 -5.45
CA GLY A 16 3.78 6.23 -4.73
C GLY A 16 4.76 7.39 -4.54
N VAL A 17 5.00 8.19 -5.60
CA VAL A 17 5.81 9.41 -5.52
C VAL A 17 5.19 10.43 -4.55
N TYR A 18 3.86 10.60 -4.59
CA TYR A 18 3.16 11.46 -3.63
C TYR A 18 3.44 11.03 -2.19
N TYR A 19 3.35 9.73 -1.90
CA TYR A 19 3.63 9.19 -0.56
C TYR A 19 5.10 9.30 -0.15
N LEU A 20 6.03 9.16 -1.09
CA LEU A 20 7.48 9.28 -0.83
C LEU A 20 7.92 10.72 -0.59
N VAL A 21 7.37 11.70 -1.31
CA VAL A 21 7.92 13.07 -1.31
C VAL A 21 7.01 14.06 -0.61
N VAL A 22 5.70 13.98 -0.83
CA VAL A 22 4.74 15.05 -0.52
C VAL A 22 3.95 14.78 0.75
N ALA A 23 3.70 13.52 1.09
CA ALA A 23 2.81 13.13 2.18
C ALA A 23 3.18 13.76 3.53
N HIS A 24 4.47 13.86 3.84
CA HIS A 24 4.91 14.49 5.09
C HIS A 24 4.58 15.98 5.16
N ARG A 25 4.65 16.72 4.04
CA ARG A 25 4.30 18.16 4.01
C ARG A 25 2.80 18.37 4.23
N HIS A 26 2.00 17.42 3.75
CA HIS A 26 0.55 17.47 3.78
C HIS A 26 -0.04 16.33 4.64
N GLN A 27 0.44 16.16 5.88
CA GLN A 27 -0.03 15.08 6.77
C GLN A 27 -1.56 15.00 6.86
N ARG A 28 -2.25 16.15 6.90
CA ARG A 28 -3.72 16.22 6.89
C ARG A 28 -4.35 15.58 5.65
N PHE A 29 -3.74 15.75 4.48
CA PHE A 29 -4.28 15.26 3.20
C PHE A 29 -3.81 13.84 2.87
N ALA A 30 -2.64 13.44 3.34
CA ALA A 30 -2.07 12.13 3.04
C ALA A 30 -2.86 10.96 3.66
N HIS A 31 -3.74 11.25 4.63
CA HIS A 31 -4.72 10.28 5.14
C HIS A 31 -5.76 9.88 4.08
N TYR A 32 -6.18 10.78 3.20
CA TYR A 32 -7.25 10.52 2.22
C TYR A 32 -6.91 9.38 1.25
N PRO A 33 -5.76 9.39 0.55
CA PRO A 33 -5.42 8.28 -0.32
C PRO A 33 -5.24 6.97 0.45
N SER A 34 -4.89 7.00 1.75
CA SER A 34 -4.69 5.75 2.50
C SER A 34 -6.03 5.11 2.86
N VAL A 35 -7.03 5.93 3.18
CA VAL A 35 -8.42 5.50 3.37
C VAL A 35 -8.98 4.95 2.06
N TYR A 36 -8.72 5.63 0.93
CA TYR A 36 -9.09 5.15 -0.40
C TYR A 36 -8.51 3.75 -0.67
N PHE A 37 -7.19 3.57 -0.55
CA PHE A 37 -6.52 2.30 -0.86
C PHE A 37 -7.00 1.16 0.06
N MET A 38 -7.16 1.44 1.35
CA MET A 38 -7.64 0.45 2.32
C MET A 38 -9.07 0.00 1.98
N TRP A 39 -9.97 0.95 1.70
CA TRP A 39 -11.36 0.64 1.42
C TRP A 39 -11.54 -0.05 0.05
N PHE A 40 -10.82 0.43 -0.96
CA PHE A 40 -10.73 -0.23 -2.26
C PHE A 40 -10.32 -1.69 -2.10
N ALA A 41 -9.23 -1.96 -1.36
CA ALA A 41 -8.73 -3.32 -1.15
C ALA A 41 -9.75 -4.19 -0.39
N LEU A 42 -10.38 -3.64 0.65
CA LEU A 42 -11.37 -4.37 1.46
C LEU A 42 -12.60 -4.74 0.65
N VAL A 43 -13.18 -3.79 -0.09
CA VAL A 43 -14.36 -4.04 -0.93
C VAL A 43 -14.03 -5.03 -2.03
N TYR A 44 -12.87 -4.88 -2.68
CA TYR A 44 -12.44 -5.81 -3.73
C TYR A 44 -12.31 -7.23 -3.18
N MET A 45 -11.62 -7.38 -2.04
CA MET A 45 -11.47 -8.66 -1.35
C MET A 45 -12.82 -9.27 -0.98
N LEU A 46 -13.74 -8.48 -0.40
CA LEU A 46 -15.09 -8.94 -0.05
C LEU A 46 -15.87 -9.40 -1.29
N CYS A 47 -15.85 -8.63 -2.38
CA CYS A 47 -16.50 -9.02 -3.63
C CYS A 47 -15.95 -10.33 -4.18
N THR A 48 -14.63 -10.53 -4.15
CA THR A 48 -13.99 -11.77 -4.60
C THR A 48 -14.25 -12.96 -3.67
N LEU A 49 -14.44 -12.72 -2.37
CA LEU A 49 -14.73 -13.77 -1.39
C LEU A 49 -16.18 -14.24 -1.46
N LEU A 50 -17.11 -13.30 -1.71
CA LEU A 50 -18.54 -13.61 -1.87
C LEU A 50 -18.84 -14.38 -3.16
N HIS A 51 -18.03 -14.20 -4.19
CA HIS A 51 -18.20 -14.87 -5.48
C HIS A 51 -16.89 -15.52 -5.91
N PRO A 52 -16.57 -16.73 -5.39
CA PRO A 52 -15.38 -17.44 -5.80
C PRO A 52 -15.43 -17.75 -7.32
N PRO A 53 -14.27 -17.75 -8.00
CA PRO A 53 -14.22 -18.02 -9.43
C PRO A 53 -14.78 -19.42 -9.74
N VAL A 54 -15.73 -19.49 -10.68
CA VAL A 54 -16.32 -20.75 -11.16
C VAL A 54 -15.34 -21.46 -12.09
N LEU A 55 -15.20 -22.79 -11.93
CA LEU A 55 -14.24 -23.63 -12.64
C LEU A 55 -14.44 -23.59 -14.18
N ALA A 56 -13.40 -23.10 -14.87
CA ALA A 56 -12.99 -23.30 -16.28
C ALA A 56 -13.96 -23.13 -17.47
N THR A 57 -15.27 -23.34 -17.37
CA THR A 57 -16.13 -23.39 -18.57
C THR A 57 -16.63 -22.03 -19.08
N GLU A 58 -16.54 -20.95 -18.30
CA GLU A 58 -16.94 -19.60 -18.72
C GLU A 58 -15.85 -18.55 -18.43
N LEU A 59 -14.75 -18.62 -19.18
CA LEU A 59 -13.64 -17.68 -19.04
C LEU A 59 -14.08 -16.22 -19.31
N SER A 60 -15.01 -16.00 -20.25
CA SER A 60 -15.55 -14.67 -20.59
C SER A 60 -16.29 -14.02 -19.41
N ASP A 61 -17.09 -14.82 -18.69
CA ASP A 61 -17.94 -14.31 -17.61
C ASP A 61 -17.13 -13.98 -16.37
N ASN A 62 -16.09 -14.75 -16.11
CA ASN A 62 -15.13 -14.47 -15.04
C ASN A 62 -14.39 -13.13 -15.28
N VAL A 63 -14.04 -12.80 -16.52
CA VAL A 63 -13.41 -11.51 -16.86
C VAL A 63 -14.38 -10.34 -16.62
N ARG A 64 -15.63 -10.49 -17.08
CA ARG A 64 -16.67 -9.46 -16.89
C ARG A 64 -16.97 -9.20 -15.41
N ARG A 65 -17.10 -10.26 -14.60
CA ARG A 65 -17.34 -10.15 -13.15
C ARG A 65 -16.19 -9.46 -12.43
N ARG A 66 -14.93 -9.79 -12.74
CA ARG A 66 -13.76 -9.11 -12.16
C ARG A 66 -13.73 -7.62 -12.49
N ALA A 67 -14.09 -7.25 -13.72
CA ALA A 67 -14.20 -5.84 -14.10
C ALA A 67 -15.28 -5.10 -13.29
N ILE A 68 -16.43 -5.75 -13.05
CA ILE A 68 -17.51 -5.21 -12.21
C ILE A 68 -17.03 -5.03 -10.75
N TYR A 69 -16.39 -6.04 -10.16
CA TYR A 69 -15.88 -5.95 -8.79
C TYR A 69 -14.82 -4.86 -8.65
N LEU A 70 -13.95 -4.70 -9.65
CA LEU A 70 -12.97 -3.62 -9.70
C LEU A 70 -13.68 -2.26 -9.74
N ALA A 71 -14.67 -2.08 -10.62
CA ALA A 71 -15.41 -0.83 -10.74
C ALA A 71 -16.13 -0.45 -9.43
N ILE A 72 -16.81 -1.41 -8.80
CA ILE A 72 -17.47 -1.22 -7.50
C ILE A 72 -16.45 -0.80 -6.44
N SER A 73 -15.30 -1.45 -6.39
CA SER A 73 -14.23 -1.15 -5.42
C SER A 73 -13.66 0.25 -5.62
N ILE A 74 -13.46 0.68 -6.88
CA ILE A 74 -13.01 2.04 -7.21
C ILE A 74 -14.03 3.07 -6.72
N LEU A 75 -15.32 2.88 -7.05
CA LEU A 75 -16.39 3.79 -6.67
C LEU A 75 -16.54 3.90 -5.14
N GLN A 76 -16.47 2.77 -4.44
CA GLN A 76 -16.54 2.74 -2.97
C GLN A 76 -15.29 3.35 -2.32
N GLY A 77 -14.10 3.14 -2.89
CA GLY A 77 -12.89 3.81 -2.42
C GLY A 77 -13.02 5.33 -2.54
N LEU A 78 -13.48 5.82 -3.70
CA LEU A 78 -13.67 7.25 -3.96
C LEU A 78 -14.72 7.86 -3.02
N SER A 79 -15.85 7.17 -2.79
CA SER A 79 -16.88 7.66 -1.87
C SER A 79 -16.34 7.81 -0.46
N MET A 80 -15.57 6.84 0.05
CA MET A 80 -14.97 6.93 1.39
C MET A 80 -13.88 7.99 1.48
N MET A 81 -13.12 8.22 0.42
CA MET A 81 -12.16 9.32 0.35
C MET A 81 -12.86 10.69 0.46
N LEU A 82 -13.96 10.86 -0.26
CA LEU A 82 -14.77 12.10 -0.24
C LEU A 82 -15.41 12.31 1.13
N VAL A 83 -16.03 11.28 1.71
CA VAL A 83 -16.62 11.32 3.05
C VAL A 83 -15.56 11.70 4.09
N SER A 84 -14.39 11.07 4.05
CA SER A 84 -13.27 11.39 4.93
C SER A 84 -12.82 12.85 4.77
N SER A 85 -12.78 13.36 3.54
CA SER A 85 -12.40 14.75 3.23
C SER A 85 -13.41 15.77 3.76
N CYS A 86 -14.70 15.52 3.57
CA CYS A 86 -15.76 16.39 4.08
C CYS A 86 -15.75 16.44 5.62
N LEU A 87 -15.57 15.30 6.29
CA LEU A 87 -15.63 15.22 7.74
C LEU A 87 -14.37 15.77 8.44
N LEU A 88 -13.21 15.70 7.79
CA LEU A 88 -12.00 16.37 8.27
C LEU A 88 -12.11 17.91 8.15
N ASN A 89 -12.76 18.43 7.11
CA ASN A 89 -12.94 19.87 6.92
C ASN A 89 -13.96 20.50 7.89
N GLN A 90 -14.93 19.75 8.41
CA GLN A 90 -15.99 20.26 9.30
C GLN A 90 -15.58 20.39 10.78
N GLY A 91 -14.28 20.31 11.12
CA GLY A 91 -13.82 20.41 12.51
C GLY A 91 -14.12 19.18 13.40
N ARG A 92 -14.89 18.20 12.91
CA ARG A 92 -15.11 16.87 13.50
C ARG A 92 -13.98 15.88 13.18
N GLY A 93 -12.79 16.39 12.86
CA GLY A 93 -11.74 15.63 12.20
C GLY A 93 -10.88 14.71 13.08
N LYS A 94 -11.03 14.76 14.41
CA LYS A 94 -10.22 13.91 15.31
C LYS A 94 -10.40 12.39 15.05
N PRO A 95 -11.63 11.83 15.04
CA PRO A 95 -11.82 10.40 14.76
C PRO A 95 -11.36 10.00 13.35
N TRP A 96 -11.60 10.85 12.35
CA TRP A 96 -11.19 10.57 10.96
C TRP A 96 -9.68 10.61 10.75
N ALA A 97 -8.98 11.50 11.46
CA ALA A 97 -7.52 11.53 11.47
C ALA A 97 -6.92 10.32 12.19
N VAL A 98 -7.62 9.75 13.17
CA VAL A 98 -7.23 8.47 13.80
C VAL A 98 -7.47 7.32 12.82
N PHE A 99 -8.63 7.27 12.18
CA PHE A 99 -8.93 6.25 11.16
C PHE A 99 -7.94 6.28 10.00
N GLY A 100 -7.61 7.45 9.46
CA GLY A 100 -6.59 7.58 8.42
C GLY A 100 -5.20 7.14 8.87
N ARG A 101 -4.85 7.30 10.15
CA ARG A 101 -3.63 6.72 10.72
C ARG A 101 -3.71 5.20 10.82
N ILE A 102 -4.86 4.64 11.19
CA ILE A 102 -5.06 3.19 11.20
C ILE A 102 -4.90 2.62 9.78
N CYS A 103 -5.48 3.27 8.76
CA CYS A 103 -5.31 2.87 7.36
C CYS A 103 -3.84 2.93 6.91
N LEU A 104 -3.16 4.06 7.13
CA LEU A 104 -1.77 4.21 6.75
C LEU A 104 -0.86 3.21 7.51
N GLY A 105 -1.09 3.03 8.80
CA GLY A 105 -0.37 2.09 9.64
C GLY A 105 -0.53 0.67 9.15
N GLY A 106 -1.78 0.22 8.93
CA GLY A 106 -2.08 -1.11 8.43
C GLY A 106 -1.46 -1.37 7.06
N LEU A 107 -1.66 -0.47 6.10
CA LEU A 107 -1.11 -0.60 4.74
C LEU A 107 0.42 -0.57 4.70
N SER A 108 1.05 0.29 5.50
CA SER A 108 2.51 0.32 5.59
C SER A 108 3.08 -0.91 6.30
N GLY A 109 2.40 -1.46 7.30
CA GLY A 109 2.80 -2.68 7.97
C GLY A 109 2.63 -3.93 7.12
N THR A 110 1.56 -4.01 6.32
CA THR A 110 1.43 -5.08 5.32
C THR A 110 2.51 -4.97 4.24
N ALA A 111 2.78 -3.77 3.73
CA ALA A 111 3.90 -3.54 2.80
C ALA A 111 5.25 -3.94 3.42
N LEU A 112 5.51 -3.56 4.68
CA LEU A 112 6.70 -3.96 5.42
C LEU A 112 6.81 -5.48 5.56
N SER A 113 5.69 -6.16 5.81
CA SER A 113 5.67 -7.62 5.89
C SER A 113 6.10 -8.26 4.57
N PHE A 114 5.67 -7.72 3.43
CA PHE A 114 6.12 -8.18 2.12
C PHE A 114 7.61 -7.92 1.89
N TYR A 115 8.15 -6.79 2.37
CA TYR A 115 9.60 -6.55 2.35
C TYR A 115 10.37 -7.61 3.14
N LEU A 116 10.00 -7.82 4.40
CA LEU A 116 10.67 -8.79 5.27
C LEU A 116 10.59 -10.21 4.70
N MET A 117 9.42 -10.59 4.22
CA MET A 117 9.19 -11.93 3.70
C MET A 117 9.86 -12.18 2.35
N ALA A 118 10.02 -11.16 1.51
CA ALA A 118 10.74 -11.27 0.24
C ALA A 118 12.27 -11.34 0.42
N MET A 119 12.82 -10.78 1.50
CA MET A 119 14.26 -10.87 1.81
C MET A 119 14.68 -12.27 2.23
N THR A 120 13.76 -13.05 2.78
CA THR A 120 14.03 -14.44 3.14
C THR A 120 13.92 -15.33 1.89
N GLY A 121 15.01 -15.44 1.14
CA GLY A 121 15.11 -16.24 -0.09
C GLY A 121 14.78 -17.73 0.10
N ASN A 122 14.48 -18.43 -1.01
CA ASN A 122 14.21 -19.87 -1.16
C ASN A 122 13.87 -20.61 0.15
N GLY A 123 12.68 -20.33 0.67
CA GLY A 123 12.18 -20.95 1.89
C GLY A 123 11.48 -19.98 2.83
N GLY A 124 11.77 -18.67 2.79
CA GLY A 124 11.10 -17.70 3.65
C GLY A 124 11.40 -17.90 5.16
N LEU A 125 11.17 -16.88 5.99
CA LEU A 125 11.16 -17.08 7.45
C LEU A 125 10.01 -18.02 7.87
N VAL A 126 8.94 -18.07 7.06
CA VAL A 126 7.74 -18.86 7.32
C VAL A 126 7.21 -19.51 6.05
N GLN A 127 7.30 -20.83 5.97
CA GLN A 127 6.85 -21.62 4.81
C GLN A 127 5.34 -21.85 4.79
N HIS A 128 4.73 -21.98 5.96
CA HIS A 128 3.29 -22.23 6.10
C HIS A 128 2.47 -20.97 5.84
N ALA A 129 1.34 -21.11 5.13
CA ALA A 129 0.45 -19.99 4.78
C ALA A 129 -0.02 -19.19 6.00
N GLY A 130 -0.42 -19.91 7.05
CA GLY A 130 -0.91 -19.30 8.29
C GLY A 130 0.14 -18.42 8.95
N GLY A 131 1.41 -18.82 8.93
CA GLY A 131 2.47 -18.02 9.52
C GLY A 131 2.86 -16.80 8.68
N ARG A 132 2.76 -16.85 7.34
CA ARG A 132 2.91 -15.66 6.48
C ARG A 132 1.80 -14.64 6.74
N ALA A 133 0.56 -15.10 6.85
CA ALA A 133 -0.56 -14.26 7.25
C ALA A 133 -0.36 -13.69 8.66
N GLY A 134 0.13 -14.52 9.60
CA GLY A 134 0.47 -14.08 10.96
C GLY A 134 1.51 -12.96 10.97
N VAL A 135 2.58 -13.06 10.18
CA VAL A 135 3.60 -11.99 10.05
C VAL A 135 2.99 -10.72 9.46
N ALA A 136 2.16 -10.83 8.41
CA ALA A 136 1.48 -9.67 7.83
C ALA A 136 0.59 -8.95 8.82
N VAL A 137 -0.23 -9.70 9.58
CA VAL A 137 -1.12 -9.16 10.62
C VAL A 137 -0.32 -8.55 11.77
N ALA A 138 0.75 -9.21 12.22
CA ALA A 138 1.61 -8.71 13.29
C ALA A 138 2.31 -7.40 12.89
N CYS A 139 2.87 -7.32 11.68
CA CYS A 139 3.47 -6.09 11.16
C CYS A 139 2.43 -4.97 11.03
N ALA A 140 1.25 -5.26 10.46
CA ALA A 140 0.15 -4.29 10.34
C ALA A 140 -0.33 -3.76 11.69
N ALA A 141 -0.47 -4.63 12.69
CA ALA A 141 -0.84 -4.25 14.05
C ALA A 141 0.26 -3.40 14.70
N ALA A 142 1.53 -3.83 14.61
CA ALA A 142 2.66 -3.14 15.21
C ALA A 142 2.84 -1.72 14.64
N THR A 143 2.84 -1.56 13.31
CA THR A 143 2.96 -0.24 12.68
C THR A 143 1.77 0.65 12.99
N THR A 144 0.56 0.08 13.05
CA THR A 144 -0.65 0.83 13.45
C THR A 144 -0.55 1.35 14.88
N ILE A 145 -0.22 0.48 15.83
CA ILE A 145 -0.03 0.85 17.25
C ILE A 145 1.01 1.96 17.35
N VAL A 146 2.18 1.76 16.74
CA VAL A 146 3.28 2.72 16.79
C VAL A 146 2.91 4.06 16.15
N LEU A 147 2.17 4.07 15.04
CA LEU A 147 1.70 5.30 14.38
C LEU A 147 0.62 6.04 15.18
N LEU A 148 -0.20 5.32 15.96
CA LEU A 148 -1.18 5.92 16.86
C LEU A 148 -0.52 6.64 18.04
N TYR A 149 0.50 6.03 18.66
CA TYR A 149 1.22 6.60 19.80
C TYR A 149 2.26 7.65 19.40
N LEU A 150 2.92 7.50 18.25
CA LEU A 150 4.01 8.38 17.80
C LEU A 150 3.75 8.99 16.41
N PRO A 151 2.61 9.69 16.20
CA PRO A 151 2.18 10.12 14.87
C PRO A 151 3.21 11.03 14.18
N GLY A 152 3.77 12.02 14.89
CA GLY A 152 4.72 12.96 14.28
C GLY A 152 6.06 12.33 13.86
N ARG A 153 6.49 11.25 14.53
CA ARG A 153 7.78 10.60 14.24
C ARG A 153 7.62 9.51 13.18
N MET A 154 6.57 8.71 13.31
CA MET A 154 6.41 7.49 12.52
C MET A 154 5.60 7.69 11.24
N PHE A 155 4.87 8.80 11.10
CA PHE A 155 4.14 9.11 9.88
C PHE A 155 5.04 9.12 8.64
N SER A 156 6.22 9.74 8.75
CA SER A 156 7.17 9.81 7.64
C SER A 156 7.63 8.42 7.21
N ALA A 157 8.06 7.59 8.16
CA ALA A 157 8.49 6.22 7.88
C ALA A 157 7.37 5.38 7.26
N CYS A 158 6.16 5.40 7.82
CA CYS A 158 5.01 4.67 7.29
C CYS A 158 4.65 5.12 5.87
N SER A 159 4.63 6.43 5.61
CA SER A 159 4.34 6.96 4.27
C SER A 159 5.42 6.61 3.25
N ALA A 160 6.70 6.58 3.63
CA ALA A 160 7.78 6.18 2.73
C ALA A 160 7.76 4.67 2.42
N ILE A 161 7.47 3.83 3.42
CA ILE A 161 7.29 2.38 3.23
C ILE A 161 6.12 2.10 2.29
N LEU A 162 4.97 2.73 2.51
CA LEU A 162 3.82 2.57 1.63
C LEU A 162 4.10 3.13 0.23
N GLY A 163 4.68 4.32 0.15
CA GLY A 163 4.95 5.01 -1.12
C GLY A 163 5.93 4.27 -2.01
N SER A 164 7.01 3.74 -1.45
CA SER A 164 7.95 2.89 -2.18
C SER A 164 7.30 1.63 -2.72
N TYR A 165 6.44 0.99 -1.92
CA TYR A 165 5.75 -0.24 -2.31
C TYR A 165 4.78 0.02 -3.46
N VAL A 166 3.97 1.08 -3.33
CA VAL A 166 2.99 1.49 -4.35
C VAL A 166 3.69 1.97 -5.62
N LEU A 167 4.84 2.65 -5.50
CA LEU A 167 5.65 3.06 -6.66
C LEU A 167 6.17 1.85 -7.43
N VAL A 168 6.75 0.86 -6.73
CA VAL A 168 7.26 -0.35 -7.36
C VAL A 168 6.15 -1.20 -7.96
N LEU A 169 4.99 -1.30 -7.30
CA LEU A 169 3.80 -1.89 -7.91
C LEU A 169 3.38 -1.16 -9.19
N GLY A 170 3.40 0.17 -9.20
CA GLY A 170 3.09 0.96 -10.38
C GLY A 170 4.06 0.71 -11.54
N ILE A 171 5.37 0.67 -11.24
CA ILE A 171 6.41 0.32 -12.20
C ILE A 171 6.20 -1.10 -12.74
N ASP A 172 5.88 -2.07 -11.89
CA ASP A 172 5.61 -3.44 -12.33
C ASP A 172 4.35 -3.53 -13.21
N CYS A 173 3.27 -2.83 -12.87
CA CYS A 173 2.07 -2.76 -13.71
C CYS A 173 2.36 -2.16 -15.10
N PHE A 174 3.28 -1.19 -15.16
CA PHE A 174 3.65 -0.52 -16.41
C PHE A 174 4.65 -1.34 -17.24
N ALA A 175 5.74 -1.79 -16.61
CA ALA A 175 6.89 -2.44 -17.27
C ALA A 175 6.84 -3.98 -17.26
N ARG A 176 5.86 -4.60 -16.59
CA ARG A 176 5.62 -6.06 -16.52
C ARG A 176 6.82 -6.83 -16.00
N THR A 177 7.40 -6.36 -14.91
CA THR A 177 8.62 -6.95 -14.35
C THR A 177 8.41 -8.30 -13.65
N GLY A 178 7.16 -8.70 -13.42
CA GLY A 178 6.78 -9.97 -12.79
C GLY A 178 6.60 -9.88 -11.27
N TYR A 179 6.81 -8.70 -10.68
CA TYR A 179 6.80 -8.50 -9.23
C TYR A 179 5.43 -8.79 -8.60
N MET A 180 4.32 -8.37 -9.22
CA MET A 180 2.97 -8.69 -8.74
C MET A 180 2.68 -10.19 -8.76
N ASN A 181 3.17 -10.91 -9.78
CA ASN A 181 3.01 -12.36 -9.85
C ASN A 181 3.77 -13.05 -8.72
N HIS A 182 4.98 -12.57 -8.43
CA HIS A 182 5.79 -13.05 -7.32
C HIS A 182 5.07 -12.84 -5.98
N MET A 183 4.48 -11.66 -5.74
CA MET A 183 3.68 -11.40 -4.54
C MET A 183 2.40 -12.25 -4.45
N ALA A 184 1.73 -12.49 -5.59
CA ALA A 184 0.51 -13.31 -5.63
C ALA A 184 0.76 -14.80 -5.31
N VAL A 185 1.89 -15.35 -5.78
CA VAL A 185 2.33 -16.70 -5.38
C VAL A 185 2.68 -16.71 -3.89
N PHE A 186 3.29 -15.64 -3.39
CA PHE A 186 3.68 -15.53 -1.99
C PHE A 186 2.48 -15.49 -1.02
N THR A 187 1.38 -14.85 -1.39
CA THR A 187 0.14 -14.83 -0.61
C THR A 187 -0.74 -16.08 -0.81
N ARG A 188 -0.27 -17.07 -1.57
CA ARG A 188 -1.05 -18.26 -2.01
C ARG A 188 -2.37 -17.90 -2.70
N CYS A 189 -2.42 -16.78 -3.41
CA CYS A 189 -3.53 -16.52 -4.34
C CYS A 189 -3.51 -17.50 -5.54
N ARG A 190 -2.43 -18.28 -5.70
CA ARG A 190 -2.33 -19.44 -6.58
C ARG A 190 -1.71 -20.60 -5.79
N LEU A 191 -2.44 -21.71 -5.68
CA LEU A 191 -2.00 -22.91 -4.95
C LEU A 191 -1.14 -23.84 -5.79
N ASP A 192 -1.10 -23.63 -7.11
CA ASP A 192 -0.64 -24.63 -8.08
C ASP A 192 0.78 -24.35 -8.60
N VAL A 193 1.50 -23.39 -7.99
CA VAL A 193 2.82 -22.94 -8.48
C VAL A 193 3.83 -22.97 -7.34
N GLU A 194 4.86 -23.82 -7.48
CA GLU A 194 6.00 -23.81 -6.57
C GLU A 194 6.72 -22.45 -6.64
N TYR A 195 7.02 -21.88 -5.48
CA TYR A 195 7.65 -20.57 -5.39
C TYR A 195 9.11 -20.67 -5.84
N HIS A 196 9.42 -20.09 -6.99
CA HIS A 196 10.78 -19.80 -7.42
C HIS A 196 10.97 -18.28 -7.43
N ALA A 197 11.85 -17.81 -6.56
CA ALA A 197 12.11 -16.40 -6.43
C ALA A 197 12.88 -15.90 -7.66
N GLU A 198 12.17 -15.21 -8.54
CA GLU A 198 12.73 -14.67 -9.79
C GLU A 198 13.67 -13.51 -9.47
N ARG A 199 14.87 -13.47 -10.10
CA ARG A 199 15.89 -12.45 -9.82
C ARG A 199 15.39 -11.03 -10.04
N SER A 200 14.51 -10.82 -11.02
CA SER A 200 13.86 -9.54 -11.30
C SER A 200 13.05 -9.05 -10.10
N ALA A 201 12.20 -9.91 -9.53
CA ALA A 201 11.35 -9.56 -8.39
C ALA A 201 12.18 -9.21 -7.14
N MET A 202 13.28 -9.94 -6.89
CA MET A 202 14.20 -9.60 -5.79
C MET A 202 14.86 -8.23 -5.98
N LEU A 203 15.24 -7.88 -7.21
CA LEU A 203 15.89 -6.61 -7.52
C LEU A 203 14.92 -5.44 -7.32
N LEU A 204 13.67 -5.57 -7.79
CA LEU A 204 12.62 -4.56 -7.54
C LEU A 204 12.33 -4.40 -6.05
N GLN A 205 12.39 -5.49 -5.28
CA GLN A 205 12.23 -5.41 -3.82
C GLN A 205 13.38 -4.64 -3.15
N ALA A 206 14.61 -4.88 -3.58
CA ALA A 206 15.77 -4.13 -3.09
C ALA A 206 15.65 -2.64 -3.44
N VAL A 207 15.23 -2.32 -4.67
CA VAL A 207 14.97 -0.93 -5.10
C VAL A 207 13.87 -0.29 -4.25
N ALA A 208 12.78 -1.01 -4.00
CA ALA A 208 11.69 -0.54 -3.15
C ALA A 208 12.17 -0.18 -1.75
N LEU A 209 12.98 -1.05 -1.13
CA LEU A 209 13.55 -0.80 0.19
C LEU A 209 14.47 0.43 0.21
N VAL A 210 15.36 0.56 -0.77
CA VAL A 210 16.24 1.72 -0.90
C VAL A 210 15.42 3.01 -1.02
N LEU A 211 14.36 2.99 -1.83
CA LEU A 211 13.43 4.13 -1.97
C LEU A 211 12.70 4.43 -0.66
N ALA A 212 12.31 3.42 0.11
CA ALA A 212 11.69 3.62 1.43
C ALA A 212 12.63 4.35 2.40
N ILE A 213 13.90 3.93 2.44
CA ILE A 213 14.93 4.54 3.30
C ILE A 213 15.20 5.98 2.86
N LEU A 214 15.43 6.21 1.56
CA LEU A 214 15.69 7.55 1.01
C LEU A 214 14.49 8.48 1.20
N GLY A 215 13.27 8.00 0.95
CA GLY A 215 12.04 8.76 1.17
C GLY A 215 11.85 9.15 2.63
N GLY A 216 12.06 8.21 3.55
CA GLY A 216 12.00 8.47 4.99
C GLY A 216 13.04 9.51 5.43
N PHE A 217 14.28 9.39 4.94
CA PHE A 217 15.34 10.36 5.23
C PHE A 217 15.01 11.75 4.68
N PHE A 218 14.57 11.85 3.42
CA PHE A 218 14.22 13.11 2.77
C PHE A 218 13.08 13.83 3.52
N GLN A 219 12.01 13.11 3.82
CA GLN A 219 10.87 13.66 4.54
C GLN A 219 11.26 14.13 5.95
N ARG A 220 12.12 13.37 6.65
CA ARG A 220 12.63 13.74 7.97
C ARG A 220 13.48 15.00 7.90
N LEU A 221 14.35 15.11 6.91
CA LEU A 221 15.17 16.30 6.67
C LEU A 221 14.29 17.54 6.41
N CYS A 222 13.28 17.42 5.55
CA CYS A 222 12.32 18.50 5.30
C CYS A 222 11.56 18.92 6.57
N ALA A 223 11.21 17.96 7.44
CA ALA A 223 10.57 18.25 8.73
C ALA A 223 11.46 19.12 9.62
N LEU A 224 12.75 18.77 9.71
CA LEU A 224 13.73 19.48 10.54
C LEU A 224 14.01 20.89 10.00
N LEU A 225 14.16 21.05 8.68
CA LEU A 225 14.37 22.36 8.05
C LEU A 225 13.18 23.30 8.30
N ARG A 226 11.95 22.79 8.21
CA ARG A 226 10.75 23.58 8.51
C ARG A 226 10.73 24.06 9.97
N PHE A 227 11.07 23.17 10.90
CA PHE A 227 11.12 23.50 12.33
C PHE A 227 12.14 24.61 12.60
N ARG A 228 13.33 24.53 11.98
CA ARG A 228 14.36 25.58 12.07
C ARG A 228 13.89 26.93 11.53
N ASN A 229 13.20 26.96 10.39
CA ASN A 229 12.70 28.20 9.80
C ASN A 229 11.62 28.87 10.66
N VAL A 230 10.75 28.08 11.29
CA VAL A 230 9.73 28.62 12.22
C VAL A 230 10.38 29.22 13.46
N LEU A 231 11.42 28.57 14.01
CA LEU A 231 12.17 29.11 15.15
C LEU A 231 12.94 30.40 14.80
N ALA A 232 13.48 30.48 13.58
CA ALA A 232 14.16 31.68 13.11
C ALA A 232 13.19 32.86 12.91
N ALA A 233 11.97 32.60 12.45
CA ALA A 233 10.93 33.63 12.27
C ALA A 233 10.27 34.11 13.57
N ALA A 234 10.47 33.39 14.68
CA ALA A 234 9.94 33.74 15.99
C ALA A 234 10.90 34.56 16.86
N ARG A 235 12.11 34.83 16.36
CA ARG A 235 13.12 35.71 16.98
C ARG A 235 13.10 37.06 16.29
#